data_AF-A0A3M1HFI5-F1
#
_entry.id   AF-A0A3M1HFI5-F1
#
_cell.length_a   1.000
_cell.length_b   1.000
_cell.length_c   1.000
_cell.angle_alpha   90.00
_cell.angle_beta   90.00
_cell.angle_gamma   90.00
#
_symmetry.space_group_name_H-M   'P 1'
#
loop_
_entity.id
_entity.type
_entity.pdbx_description
1 polymer ?
#
loop_
_entity_poly.entity_id
_entity_poly.type
_entity_poly.pdbx_seq_one_letter_code
_entity_poly.pdbx_strand_id
1 'polypeptide(L)'
;MHALRRIWLRLRGHDCYSCEYSQTFRSSGDGQVSRLHTFCRHPRGPYRDRPIPAQAWCDHWQRARDGRKGRPEEFDQTGLTA
;
A
#
# COMPACT_ATOMS: atom_id res chain seq x y z
N MET A 1 -11.61 -8.29 -20.15
CA MET A 1 -12.05 -9.04 -18.94
C MET A 1 -11.31 -8.68 -17.65
N HIS A 2 -10.09 -8.12 -17.66
CA HIS A 2 -9.32 -7.83 -16.43
C HIS A 2 -9.73 -6.56 -15.66
N ALA A 3 -10.50 -5.64 -16.24
CA ALA A 3 -10.88 -4.37 -15.59
C ALA A 3 -11.96 -4.57 -14.51
N LEU A 4 -13.04 -5.31 -14.83
CA LEU A 4 -14.13 -5.62 -13.90
C LEU A 4 -13.64 -6.42 -12.69
N ARG A 5 -12.80 -7.45 -12.91
CA ARG A 5 -12.18 -8.22 -11.82
C ARG A 5 -11.38 -7.32 -10.89
N ARG A 6 -10.59 -6.37 -11.42
CA ARG A 6 -9.80 -5.42 -10.62
C ARG A 6 -10.69 -4.48 -9.80
N ILE A 7 -11.76 -3.94 -10.39
CA ILE A 7 -12.72 -3.07 -9.70
C ILE A 7 -13.41 -3.86 -8.57
N TRP A 8 -13.84 -5.08 -8.84
CA TRP A 8 -14.53 -5.93 -7.87
C TRP A 8 -13.63 -6.36 -6.70
N LEU A 9 -12.37 -6.71 -6.99
CA LEU A 9 -11.35 -6.97 -5.96
C LEU A 9 -11.12 -5.72 -5.09
N ARG A 10 -11.07 -4.54 -5.70
CA ARG A 10 -10.90 -3.28 -4.99
C ARG A 10 -12.07 -2.95 -4.07
N LEU A 11 -13.30 -3.18 -4.53
CA LEU A 11 -14.52 -3.03 -3.72
C LEU A 11 -14.54 -3.98 -2.51
N ARG A 12 -13.93 -5.16 -2.63
CA ARG A 12 -13.73 -6.09 -1.51
C ARG A 12 -12.51 -5.76 -0.63
N GLY A 13 -11.84 -4.63 -0.88
CA GLY A 13 -10.67 -4.23 -0.13
C GLY A 13 -9.45 -5.11 -0.42
N HIS A 14 -9.37 -5.79 -1.56
CA HIS A 14 -8.17 -6.50 -2.00
C HIS A 14 -7.26 -5.50 -2.72
N ASP A 15 -6.63 -4.63 -1.95
CA ASP A 15 -5.65 -3.66 -2.42
C ASP A 15 -4.27 -4.00 -1.84
N CYS A 16 -3.23 -3.31 -2.30
CA CYS A 16 -1.90 -3.54 -1.75
C CYS A 16 -1.79 -3.19 -0.26
N TYR A 17 -2.64 -2.32 0.29
CA TYR A 17 -2.59 -1.96 1.71
C TYR A 17 -3.17 -3.05 2.62
N SER A 18 -4.06 -3.90 2.10
CA SER A 18 -4.52 -5.10 2.79
C SER A 18 -3.68 -6.34 2.47
N CYS A 19 -2.54 -6.18 1.78
CA CYS A 19 -1.66 -7.27 1.41
C CYS A 19 -0.64 -7.59 2.52
N GLU A 20 -0.39 -8.88 2.80
CA GLU A 20 0.61 -9.33 3.78
C GLU A 20 2.02 -8.82 3.42
N TYR A 21 2.35 -8.82 2.13
CA TYR A 21 3.66 -8.43 1.62
C TYR A 21 3.90 -6.93 1.51
N SER A 22 2.88 -6.09 1.76
CA SER A 22 3.10 -4.65 1.73
C SER A 22 3.72 -4.18 3.03
N GLN A 23 4.65 -3.23 2.96
CA GLN A 23 5.22 -2.59 4.13
C GLN A 23 5.21 -1.09 3.93
N THR A 24 4.64 -0.39 4.90
CA THR A 24 4.58 1.07 4.91
C THR A 24 5.68 1.60 5.80
N PHE A 25 6.51 2.48 5.26
CA PHE A 25 7.60 3.14 5.96
C PHE A 25 7.32 4.64 6.01
N ARG A 26 7.49 5.24 7.19
CA ARG A 26 7.53 6.69 7.33
C ARG A 26 8.96 7.13 7.08
N SER A 27 9.17 7.93 6.03
CA SER A 27 10.44 8.60 5.81
C SER A 27 10.33 10.01 6.37
N SER A 28 11.07 10.26 7.45
CA SER A 28 11.25 11.58 8.05
C SER A 28 12.69 12.00 7.74
N GLY A 29 12.88 12.78 6.68
CA GLY A 29 14.16 13.43 6.40
C GLY A 29 14.28 14.72 7.21
N ASP A 30 15.48 15.05 7.69
CA ASP A 30 15.82 16.31 8.37
C ASP A 30 15.28 17.52 7.57
N GLY A 31 14.17 18.11 8.02
CA GLY A 31 13.52 19.25 7.38
C GLY A 31 12.56 18.96 6.21
N GLN A 32 12.26 17.70 5.88
CA GLN A 32 11.27 17.31 4.87
C GLN A 32 9.95 16.87 5.52
N VAL A 33 8.83 17.19 4.87
CA VAL A 33 7.50 16.68 5.26
C VAL A 33 7.54 15.15 5.36
N SER A 34 7.11 14.60 6.50
CA SER A 34 7.04 13.16 6.73
C SER A 34 6.18 12.51 5.65
N ARG A 35 6.77 11.75 4.73
CA ARG A 35 6.02 11.00 3.71
C ARG A 35 5.99 9.53 4.08
N LEU A 36 4.79 8.95 4.01
CA LEU A 36 4.62 7.50 4.08
C LEU A 36 4.76 6.90 2.69
N HIS A 37 5.62 5.89 2.58
CA HIS A 37 5.84 5.14 1.35
C HIS A 37 5.49 3.67 1.60
N THR A 38 4.69 3.09 0.72
CA THR A 38 4.34 1.66 0.78
C THR A 38 5.11 0.89 -0.28
N PHE A 39 5.77 -0.20 0.10
CA PHE A 39 6.57 -1.05 -0.80
C PHE A 39 6.06 -2.49 -0.79
N CYS A 40 6.24 -3.21 -1.90
CA CYS A 40 5.91 -4.63 -1.99
C CYS A 40 7.16 -5.46 -1.73
N ARG A 41 7.16 -6.29 -0.69
CA ARG A 41 8.29 -7.18 -0.38
C ARG A 41 8.22 -8.54 -1.09
N HIS A 42 7.16 -8.81 -1.85
CA HIS A 42 7.03 -10.08 -2.56
C HIS A 42 8.13 -10.19 -3.65
N PRO A 43 8.90 -11.30 -3.70
CA PRO A 43 10.03 -11.42 -4.63
C PRO A 43 9.61 -11.42 -6.10
N ARG A 44 8.38 -11.84 -6.40
CA ARG A 44 7.76 -11.78 -7.74
C ARG A 44 6.77 -10.61 -7.89
N GLY A 45 6.78 -9.68 -6.95
CA GLY A 45 5.90 -8.51 -6.98
C GLY A 45 6.33 -7.54 -8.08
N PRO A 46 5.40 -6.94 -8.84
CA PRO A 46 5.74 -5.98 -9.90
C PRO A 46 6.35 -4.66 -9.37
N TYR A 47 6.28 -4.42 -8.06
CA TYR A 47 6.73 -3.18 -7.39
C TYR A 47 7.76 -3.47 -6.29
N ARG A 48 8.67 -4.43 -6.50
CA ARG A 48 9.67 -4.82 -5.49
C ARG A 48 10.59 -3.66 -5.09
N ASP A 49 11.09 -2.95 -6.09
CA ASP A 49 12.09 -1.88 -5.94
C ASP A 49 11.49 -0.48 -6.13
N ARG A 50 10.15 -0.36 -6.04
CA ARG A 50 9.42 0.89 -6.28
C ARG A 50 8.27 1.05 -5.29
N PRO A 51 7.90 2.29 -4.91
CA PRO A 51 6.69 2.50 -4.13
C PRO A 51 5.47 1.99 -4.89
N ILE A 52 4.60 1.26 -4.19
CA ILE A 52 3.38 0.71 -4.77
C ILE A 52 2.39 1.86 -4.99
N PRO A 53 1.80 2.00 -6.20
CA PRO A 53 0.71 2.94 -6.38
C PRO A 53 -0.54 2.47 -5.64
N ALA A 54 -1.32 3.41 -5.08
CA ALA A 54 -2.50 3.12 -4.27
C ALA A 54 -3.58 2.27 -4.98
N GLN A 55 -3.50 2.17 -6.31
CA GLN A 55 -4.47 1.47 -7.16
C GLN A 55 -3.98 0.10 -7.63
N ALA A 56 -2.81 -0.36 -7.17
CA ALA A 56 -2.23 -1.61 -7.63
C ALA A 56 -2.85 -2.84 -6.96
N TRP A 57 -2.92 -3.93 -7.74
CA TRP A 57 -3.21 -5.27 -7.29
C TRP A 57 -2.39 -6.25 -8.15
N CYS A 58 -2.04 -7.41 -7.62
CA CYS A 58 -1.37 -8.48 -8.37
C CYS A 58 -1.88 -9.86 -7.95
N ASP A 59 -1.70 -10.87 -8.80
CA ASP A 59 -2.15 -12.24 -8.51
C ASP A 59 -1.39 -12.91 -7.34
N HIS A 60 -0.30 -12.31 -6.86
CA HIS A 60 0.41 -12.73 -5.64
C HIS A 60 -0.14 -12.10 -4.35
N TRP A 61 -1.27 -11.38 -4.44
CA TRP A 61 -1.90 -10.78 -3.28
C TRP A 61 -2.31 -11.85 -2.26
N GLN A 62 -1.92 -11.65 -1.01
CA GLN A 62 -2.37 -12.42 0.15
C GLN A 62 -2.88 -11.47 1.21
N ARG A 63 -3.94 -11.86 1.92
CA ARG A 63 -4.57 -11.04 2.96
C ARG A 63 -3.61 -10.86 4.13
N ALA A 64 -3.36 -9.63 4.54
CA ALA A 64 -2.61 -9.33 5.76
C ALA A 64 -3.35 -9.83 7.00
N ARG A 65 -2.62 -10.45 7.93
CA ARG A 65 -3.16 -10.92 9.22
C ARG A 65 -3.56 -9.74 10.13
N ASP A 66 -2.79 -8.66 10.09
CA ASP A 66 -3.00 -7.46 10.92
C ASP A 66 -4.10 -6.52 10.39
N GLY A 67 -4.85 -6.94 9.36
CA GLY A 67 -5.87 -6.12 8.73
C GLY A 67 -5.33 -5.12 7.71
N ARG A 68 -6.17 -4.15 7.33
CA ARG A 68 -5.83 -3.17 6.29
C ARG A 68 -4.89 -2.11 6.86
N LYS A 69 -3.70 -1.96 6.25
CA LYS A 69 -2.75 -0.89 6.58
C LYS A 69 -3.31 0.44 6.09
N GLY A 70 -3.11 1.52 6.84
CA GLY A 70 -3.60 2.83 6.43
C GLY A 70 -2.89 3.30 5.15
N ARG A 71 -3.63 4.00 4.27
CA ARG A 71 -3.04 4.59 3.07
C ARG A 71 -2.16 5.77 3.46
N PRO A 72 -1.01 5.98 2.79
CA PRO A 72 -0.16 7.15 2.99
C PRO A 72 -0.93 8.47 2.98
N GLU A 73 -1.92 8.59 2.09
CA GLU A 73 -2.79 9.76 1.93
C GLU A 73 -3.63 10.06 3.18
N GLU A 74 -4.06 9.02 3.92
CA GLU A 74 -4.87 9.15 5.14
C GLU A 74 -4.03 9.64 6.33
N PHE A 75 -2.73 9.37 6.32
CA PHE A 75 -1.80 9.83 7.36
C PHE A 75 -1.23 11.22 7.09
N ASP A 76 -1.12 11.64 5.83
CA ASP A 76 -0.69 12.99 5.45
C ASP A 76 -1.71 14.05 5.90
N GLN A 77 -3.01 13.70 5.88
CA GLN A 77 -4.11 14.58 6.28
C GLN A 77 -4.40 14.62 7.78
N THR A 78 -3.96 13.64 8.55
CA THR A 78 -4.32 13.57 9.98
C THR A 78 -3.46 14.45 10.87
N GLY A 79 -2.40 15.09 10.34
CA GLY A 79 -1.61 16.02 11.14
C GLY A 79 -1.21 15.44 12.50
N LEU A 80 -0.88 14.15 12.56
CA LEU A 80 -0.20 13.56 13.71
C LEU A 80 1.28 14.00 13.66
N THR A 81 1.43 15.34 13.73
CA THR A 81 2.39 16.04 14.58
C THR A 81 2.19 15.59 16.02
N ALA A 82 3.34 15.38 16.68
CA ALA A 82 3.55 14.87 18.04
C ALA A 82 3.49 13.34 18.16
#